data_AF-A0AAX6H7V0-F1
#
_entry.id   AF-A0AAX6H7V0-F1
#
_cell.length_a   1.000
_cell.length_b   1.000
_cell.length_c   1.000
_cell.angle_alpha   90.00
_cell.angle_beta   90.00
_cell.angle_gamma   90.00
#
_symmetry.space_group_name_H-M   'P 1'
#
loop_
_entity.id
_entity.type
_entity.pdbx_description
1 polymer ?
#
loop_
_entity_poly.entity_id
_entity_poly.type
_entity_poly.pdbx_seq_one_letter_code
_entity_poly.pdbx_strand_id
1 'polypeptide(L)'
;MLMRSYFISGVFFVRSSDWSKNFLDMWWNQTSFIQFGSTKSGDNAAMKHLIDNLSPGELQEHVSISSMQCLFNSYPWSLTWRSVIRLVFSPHAIWRGTYSKGDFIVHLAGFDNKKEWAAKILQEINVEKL
;
A
#
# COMPACT_ATOMS: atom_id res chain seq x y z
N MET A 1 -14.00 17.23 -2.61
CA MET A 1 -13.17 16.57 -3.64
C MET A 1 -12.56 15.31 -3.02
N LEU A 2 -13.16 14.14 -3.27
CA LEU A 2 -12.80 12.87 -2.62
C LEU A 2 -11.66 12.18 -3.41
N MET A 3 -10.43 12.25 -2.90
CA MET A 3 -9.35 11.34 -3.34
C MET A 3 -9.57 9.98 -2.67
N ARG A 4 -10.13 9.03 -3.42
CA ARG A 4 -10.71 7.78 -2.91
C ARG A 4 -9.80 6.54 -3.04
N SER A 5 -8.49 6.66 -2.88
CA SER A 5 -7.59 5.49 -2.99
C SER A 5 -6.31 5.65 -2.18
N TYR A 6 -6.37 5.43 -0.87
CA TYR A 6 -5.25 5.59 0.05
C TYR A 6 -4.74 4.28 0.70
N PHE A 7 -5.15 3.11 0.22
CA PHE A 7 -4.61 1.83 0.69
C PHE A 7 -4.09 0.98 -0.47
N ILE A 8 -3.21 0.04 -0.13
CA ILE A 8 -2.60 -0.94 -1.05
C ILE A 8 -2.58 -2.34 -0.42
N SER A 9 -2.81 -3.38 -1.21
CA SER A 9 -2.88 -4.78 -0.77
C SER A 9 -1.53 -5.40 -0.37
N GLY A 10 -0.41 -4.67 -0.50
CA GLY A 10 0.92 -5.22 -0.21
C GLY A 10 1.12 -5.67 1.24
N VAL A 11 0.49 -4.97 2.19
CA VAL A 11 0.47 -5.31 3.61
C VAL A 11 -0.86 -4.85 4.18
N PHE A 12 -1.58 -5.77 4.81
CA PHE A 12 -2.83 -5.54 5.50
C PHE A 12 -3.02 -6.63 6.56
N PHE A 13 -3.95 -6.40 7.48
CA PHE A 13 -4.30 -7.36 8.53
C PHE A 13 -5.68 -7.90 8.29
N VAL A 14 -5.87 -9.18 8.62
CA VAL A 14 -7.15 -9.86 8.51
C VAL A 14 -7.49 -10.45 9.86
N ARG A 15 -8.67 -10.10 10.39
CA ARG A 15 -9.21 -10.76 11.59
C ARG A 15 -9.72 -12.14 11.18
N SER A 16 -9.46 -13.17 11.99
CA SER A 16 -10.11 -14.47 11.77
C SER A 16 -11.61 -14.36 12.05
N SER A 17 -12.41 -14.29 10.99
CA SER A 17 -13.87 -14.26 11.03
C SER A 17 -14.44 -14.88 9.76
N ASP A 18 -15.73 -15.23 9.78
CA ASP A 18 -16.38 -15.77 8.58
C ASP A 18 -16.52 -14.69 7.50
N TRP A 19 -16.74 -13.42 7.88
CA TRP A 19 -16.69 -12.30 6.93
C TRP A 19 -15.35 -12.24 6.20
N SER A 20 -14.23 -12.36 6.93
CA SER A 20 -12.91 -12.30 6.33
C SER A 20 -12.62 -13.49 5.42
N LYS A 21 -13.07 -14.70 5.76
CA LYS A 21 -12.95 -15.86 4.86
C LYS A 21 -13.73 -15.64 3.56
N ASN A 22 -14.97 -15.17 3.65
CA ASN A 22 -15.82 -14.88 2.50
C ASN A 22 -15.23 -13.78 1.62
N PHE A 23 -14.72 -12.70 2.25
CA PHE A 23 -14.06 -11.62 1.53
C PHE A 23 -12.82 -12.10 0.78
N LEU A 24 -11.98 -12.93 1.42
CA LEU A 24 -10.79 -13.49 0.77
C LEU A 24 -11.15 -14.43 -0.40
N ASP A 25 -12.21 -15.23 -0.27
CA ASP A 25 -12.70 -16.09 -1.36
C ASP A 25 -13.22 -15.25 -2.54
N MET A 26 -14.04 -14.23 -2.26
CA MET A 26 -14.50 -13.28 -3.28
C MET A 26 -13.33 -12.59 -3.98
N TRP A 27 -12.31 -12.17 -3.23
CA TRP A 27 -11.13 -11.51 -3.76
C TRP A 27 -10.29 -12.43 -4.64
N TRP A 28 -10.07 -13.67 -4.21
CA TRP A 28 -9.38 -14.70 -5.00
C TRP A 28 -10.08 -14.96 -6.34
N ASN A 29 -11.41 -14.91 -6.35
CA ASN A 29 -12.23 -15.14 -7.53
C ASN A 29 -12.34 -13.94 -8.50
N GLN A 30 -11.70 -12.79 -8.21
CA GLN A 30 -11.64 -11.61 -9.10
C GLN A 30 -10.68 -11.80 -10.30
N THR A 31 -10.87 -12.87 -11.07
CA THR A 31 -9.96 -13.26 -12.16
C THR A 31 -9.90 -12.27 -13.33
N SER A 32 -10.93 -11.43 -13.50
CA SER A 32 -10.96 -10.36 -14.51
C SER A 32 -9.87 -9.29 -14.30
N PHE A 33 -9.29 -9.21 -13.11
CA PHE A 33 -8.22 -8.27 -12.78
C PHE A 33 -6.82 -8.82 -13.03
N ILE A 34 -6.68 -10.09 -13.46
CA ILE A 34 -5.38 -10.69 -13.82
C ILE A 34 -4.82 -9.99 -15.06
N GLN A 35 -3.61 -9.46 -14.96
CA GLN A 35 -2.93 -8.76 -16.05
C GLN A 35 -1.58 -9.40 -16.34
N PHE A 36 -1.45 -10.04 -17.50
CA PHE A 36 -0.17 -10.59 -17.95
C PHE A 36 0.70 -9.49 -18.58
N GLY A 37 2.00 -9.50 -18.30
CA GLY A 37 2.96 -8.54 -18.87
C GLY A 37 2.84 -7.10 -18.35
N SER A 38 1.98 -6.86 -17.35
CA SER A 38 1.81 -5.56 -16.70
C SER A 38 2.64 -5.49 -15.42
N THR A 39 3.20 -4.31 -15.11
CA THR A 39 3.84 -4.03 -13.82
C THR A 39 2.83 -3.52 -12.77
N LYS A 40 1.55 -3.44 -13.12
CA LYS A 40 0.47 -3.06 -12.20
C LYS A 40 -0.03 -4.28 -11.43
N SER A 41 -0.25 -4.10 -10.13
CA SER A 41 -0.81 -5.13 -9.25
C SER A 41 -2.33 -5.25 -9.48
N GLY A 42 -2.72 -6.37 -10.10
CA GLY A 42 -4.12 -6.71 -10.36
C GLY A 42 -4.88 -7.07 -9.08
N ASP A 43 -4.23 -7.74 -8.13
CA ASP A 43 -4.78 -8.08 -6.83
C ASP A 43 -5.18 -6.83 -6.02
N ASN A 44 -4.35 -5.77 -6.03
CA ASN A 44 -4.68 -4.50 -5.40
C ASN A 44 -5.88 -3.83 -6.06
N ALA A 45 -5.98 -3.89 -7.39
CA ALA A 45 -7.11 -3.34 -8.13
C ALA A 45 -8.41 -4.09 -7.81
N ALA A 46 -8.35 -5.42 -7.73
CA ALA A 46 -9.46 -6.28 -7.33
C ALA A 46 -9.92 -5.98 -5.89
N MET A 47 -9.00 -5.84 -4.94
CA MET A 47 -9.34 -5.51 -3.55
C MET A 47 -10.04 -4.15 -3.45
N LYS A 48 -9.54 -3.14 -4.15
CA LYS A 48 -10.17 -1.82 -4.22
C LYS A 48 -11.57 -1.89 -4.81
N HIS A 49 -11.71 -2.63 -5.90
CA HIS A 49 -13.02 -2.84 -6.52
C HIS A 49 -14.02 -3.47 -5.55
N LEU A 50 -13.62 -4.49 -4.78
CA LEU A 50 -14.51 -5.08 -3.77
C LEU A 50 -14.87 -4.09 -2.67
N ILE A 51 -13.89 -3.40 -2.10
CA ILE A 51 -14.09 -2.43 -1.01
C ILE A 51 -14.97 -1.25 -1.45
N ASP A 52 -14.77 -0.74 -2.68
CA ASP A 52 -15.54 0.37 -3.23
C ASP A 52 -17.02 0.00 -3.47
N ASN A 53 -17.33 -1.30 -3.59
CA ASN A 53 -18.68 -1.82 -3.79
C ASN A 53 -19.33 -2.34 -2.49
N LEU A 54 -18.65 -2.29 -1.34
CA LEU A 54 -19.28 -2.63 -0.06
C LEU A 54 -20.36 -1.60 0.28
N SER A 55 -21.42 -2.06 0.96
CA SER A 55 -22.40 -1.14 1.51
C SER A 55 -21.75 -0.24 2.58
N PRO A 56 -22.27 0.99 2.83
CA PRO A 56 -21.68 1.88 3.82
C PRO A 56 -21.60 1.26 5.23
N GLY A 57 -22.60 0.47 5.63
CA GLY A 57 -22.61 -0.22 6.93
C GLY A 57 -21.54 -1.30 7.01
N GLU A 58 -21.44 -2.13 5.95
CA GLU A 58 -20.43 -3.20 5.88
C GLU A 58 -19.00 -2.64 5.85
N LEU A 59 -18.78 -1.57 5.08
CA LEU A 59 -17.50 -0.88 5.04
C LEU A 59 -17.09 -0.36 6.43
N GLN A 60 -18.03 0.27 7.15
CA GLN A 60 -17.79 0.81 8.48
C GLN A 60 -17.50 -0.30 9.51
N GLU A 61 -18.18 -1.44 9.40
CA GLU A 61 -18.05 -2.55 10.35
C GLU A 61 -16.77 -3.36 10.15
N HIS A 62 -16.36 -3.59 8.89
CA HIS A 62 -15.35 -4.58 8.57
C HIS A 62 -14.04 -4.04 7.99
N VAL A 63 -14.01 -2.78 7.53
CA VAL A 63 -12.82 -2.20 6.89
C VAL A 63 -12.34 -0.97 7.65
N SER A 64 -11.07 -1.00 8.04
CA SER A 64 -10.40 0.16 8.62
C SER A 64 -9.16 0.53 7.81
N ILE A 65 -9.08 1.79 7.38
CA ILE A 65 -7.93 2.35 6.67
C ILE A 65 -7.19 3.24 7.65
N SER A 66 -5.95 2.88 7.99
CA SER A 66 -5.12 3.64 8.93
C SER A 66 -4.83 5.05 8.41
N SER A 67 -4.97 6.05 9.28
CA SER A 67 -4.83 7.48 8.95
C SER A 67 -3.39 8.01 8.99
N MET A 68 -2.45 7.30 9.65
CA MET A 68 -0.96 7.39 9.64
C MET A 68 -0.29 7.66 10.98
N GLN A 69 0.73 6.82 11.29
CA GLN A 69 2.01 7.21 11.91
C GLN A 69 3.03 6.06 12.02
N CYS A 70 2.61 4.80 11.80
CA CYS A 70 3.50 3.64 11.70
C CYS A 70 3.09 2.87 10.45
N LEU A 71 3.48 3.35 9.27
CA LEU A 71 2.97 2.74 8.05
C LEU A 71 3.47 1.32 7.94
N PHE A 72 2.52 0.38 7.96
CA PHE A 72 2.76 -1.02 7.66
C PHE A 72 3.12 -1.24 6.20
N ASN A 73 3.21 -0.17 5.40
CA ASN A 73 3.36 -0.23 3.96
C ASN A 73 3.93 1.08 3.40
N SER A 74 4.93 1.66 4.07
CA SER A 74 5.59 2.84 3.51
C SER A 74 6.49 2.44 2.34
N TYR A 75 6.70 3.35 1.39
CA TYR A 75 7.57 3.09 0.24
C TYR A 75 8.75 4.05 0.22
N PRO A 76 9.93 3.61 -0.25
CA PRO A 76 11.04 4.51 -0.47
C PRO A 76 10.66 5.54 -1.53
N TRP A 77 10.94 6.80 -1.25
CA TRP A 77 10.84 7.84 -2.24
C TRP A 77 12.20 8.07 -2.90
N SER A 78 12.18 8.24 -4.22
CA SER A 78 13.36 8.61 -4.99
C SER A 78 13.02 9.74 -5.95
N LEU A 79 13.99 10.63 -6.19
CA LEU A 79 13.83 11.75 -7.10
C LEU A 79 13.85 11.23 -8.55
N THR A 80 12.68 11.07 -9.14
CA THR A 80 12.50 10.77 -10.57
C THR A 80 11.56 11.80 -11.20
N TRP A 81 11.58 11.96 -12.52
CA TRP A 81 10.62 12.84 -13.20
C TRP A 81 9.16 12.48 -12.89
N ARG A 82 8.84 11.18 -12.74
CA ARG A 82 7.51 10.73 -12.29
C ARG A 82 7.21 11.18 -10.87
N SER A 83 8.18 11.06 -9.96
CA SER A 83 8.04 11.51 -8.57
C SER A 83 7.84 13.02 -8.48
N VAL A 84 8.55 13.81 -9.30
CA VAL A 84 8.42 15.28 -9.37
C VAL A 84 7.03 15.68 -9.87
N ILE A 85 6.56 15.09 -10.98
CA ILE A 85 5.20 15.33 -11.49
C ILE A 85 4.17 15.02 -10.40
N ARG A 86 4.28 13.86 -9.74
CA ARG A 86 3.37 13.51 -8.66
C ARG A 86 3.47 14.47 -7.47
N LEU A 87 4.66 15.00 -7.16
CA LEU A 87 4.86 15.94 -6.06
C LEU A 87 4.13 17.26 -6.32
N VAL A 88 4.13 17.72 -7.57
CA VAL A 88 3.41 18.92 -8.00
C VAL A 88 1.89 18.70 -8.00
N PHE A 89 1.41 17.59 -8.59
CA PHE A 89 -0.02 17.39 -8.81
C PHE A 89 -0.74 16.62 -7.69
N SER A 90 -0.03 15.95 -6.79
CA SER A 90 -0.60 15.13 -5.71
C SER A 90 0.31 15.07 -4.47
N PRO A 91 0.74 16.23 -3.92
CA PRO A 91 1.70 16.29 -2.82
C PRO A 91 1.23 15.51 -1.60
N HIS A 92 -0.06 15.65 -1.24
CA HIS A 92 -0.64 14.97 -0.09
C HIS A 92 -0.54 13.45 -0.22
N ALA A 93 -0.73 12.90 -1.42
CA ALA A 93 -0.66 11.47 -1.64
C ALA A 93 0.75 10.91 -1.52
N ILE A 94 1.76 11.68 -1.95
CA ILE A 94 3.16 11.29 -1.78
C ILE A 94 3.56 11.27 -0.32
N TRP A 95 3.33 12.37 0.39
CA TRP A 95 3.81 12.50 1.77
C TRP A 95 3.15 11.53 2.73
N ARG A 96 1.92 11.11 2.39
CA ARG A 96 1.23 10.07 3.12
C ARG A 96 2.01 8.74 3.08
N GLY A 97 2.36 8.21 1.91
CA GLY A 97 2.93 6.85 1.85
C GLY A 97 4.46 6.76 1.91
N THR A 98 5.16 7.89 1.95
CA THR A 98 6.62 7.90 1.87
C THR A 98 7.25 7.44 3.19
N TYR A 99 8.25 6.56 3.08
CA TYR A 99 9.05 6.10 4.21
C TYR A 99 9.53 7.27 5.05
N SER A 100 9.21 7.19 6.34
CA SER A 100 9.79 8.02 7.38
C SER A 100 10.47 7.13 8.41
N LYS A 101 11.55 7.63 8.98
CA LYS A 101 12.25 6.93 10.04
C LYS A 101 11.30 6.62 11.20
N GLY A 102 11.29 5.36 11.64
CA GLY A 102 10.35 4.85 12.66
C GLY A 102 9.15 4.10 12.09
N ASP A 103 8.96 4.09 10.77
CA ASP A 103 7.96 3.24 10.12
C ASP A 103 8.22 1.75 10.39
N PHE A 104 7.14 0.99 10.55
CA PHE A 104 7.22 -0.42 10.93
C PHE A 104 7.61 -1.34 9.78
N ILE A 105 7.09 -1.10 8.57
CA ILE A 105 7.41 -1.89 7.37
C ILE A 105 7.65 -0.96 6.18
N VAL A 106 8.82 -1.13 5.54
CA VAL A 106 9.17 -0.48 4.28
C VAL A 106 8.99 -1.44 3.12
N HIS A 107 8.01 -1.17 2.28
CA HIS A 107 7.68 -1.95 1.09
C HIS A 107 8.44 -1.44 -0.13
N LEU A 108 9.38 -2.25 -0.61
CA LEU A 108 10.22 -1.96 -1.78
C LEU A 108 9.52 -2.29 -3.11
N ALA A 109 8.22 -1.97 -3.23
CA ALA A 109 7.43 -2.24 -4.42
C ALA A 109 7.94 -1.42 -5.62
N GLY A 110 8.13 -2.07 -6.77
CA GLY A 110 8.53 -1.40 -8.01
C GLY A 110 10.00 -0.99 -8.09
N PHE A 111 10.84 -1.38 -7.14
CA PHE A 111 12.29 -1.24 -7.23
C PHE A 111 12.94 -2.55 -7.69
N ASP A 112 13.84 -2.47 -8.68
CA ASP A 112 14.59 -3.62 -9.17
C ASP A 112 15.69 -4.05 -8.18
N ASN A 113 16.44 -3.07 -7.64
CA ASN A 113 17.57 -3.30 -6.72
C ASN A 113 17.14 -3.36 -5.24
N LYS A 114 16.18 -4.24 -4.90
CA LYS A 114 15.61 -4.33 -3.54
C LYS A 114 16.68 -4.51 -2.44
N LYS A 115 17.73 -5.29 -2.71
CA LYS A 115 18.83 -5.54 -1.74
C LYS A 115 19.60 -4.26 -1.39
N GLU A 116 19.87 -3.42 -2.39
CA GLU A 116 20.60 -2.17 -2.19
C GLU A 116 19.78 -1.16 -1.40
N TRP A 117 18.48 -1.06 -1.70
CA TRP A 117 17.55 -0.23 -0.95
C TRP A 117 17.38 -0.69 0.51
N ALA A 118 17.26 -2.00 0.73
CA ALA A 118 17.23 -2.55 2.07
C ALA A 118 18.51 -2.23 2.85
N ALA A 119 19.69 -2.39 2.22
CA ALA A 119 20.97 -2.07 2.84
C ALA A 119 21.07 -0.58 3.22
N LYS A 120 20.63 0.34 2.36
CA LYS A 120 20.59 1.79 2.62
C LYS A 120 19.73 2.12 3.85
N ILE A 121 18.50 1.59 3.89
CA ILE A 121 17.57 1.81 5.01
C ILE A 121 18.14 1.23 6.32
N LEU A 122 18.71 0.02 6.27
CA LEU A 122 19.33 -0.59 7.45
C LEU A 122 20.55 0.19 7.94
N GLN A 123 21.35 0.77 7.03
CA GLN A 123 22.46 1.63 7.39
C GLN A 123 21.97 2.90 8.11
N GLU A 124 20.94 3.57 7.60
CA GLU A 124 20.32 4.74 8.26
C GLU A 124 19.86 4.40 9.69
N ILE A 125 19.27 3.22 9.90
CA ILE A 125 18.83 2.77 11.23
C ILE A 125 20.02 2.50 12.17
N ASN A 126 21.11 1.93 11.66
CA ASN A 126 22.26 1.52 12.47
C ASN A 126 23.22 2.66 12.82
N VAL A 127 23.30 3.71 12.01
CA VAL A 127 24.17 4.88 12.24
C VAL A 127 23.85 5.59 13.57
N GLU A 128 22.67 5.39 14.14
CA GLU A 128 22.27 6.00 15.42
C GLU A 128 22.38 5.09 16.65
N LYS A 129 22.86 3.85 16.49
CA LYS A 129 23.17 2.99 17.65
C LYS A 129 24.57 3.24 18.22
N LEU A 130 25.33 4.15 17.63
CA LEU A 130 26.67 4.60 18.04
C LEU A 130 26.59 6.02 18.60
#